data_AF-A0A7S0C5R4-F1
#
_entry.id   AF-A0A7S0C5R4-F1
#
_cell.length_a   1.000
_cell.length_b   1.000
_cell.length_c   1.000
_cell.angle_alpha   90.00
_cell.angle_beta   90.00
_cell.angle_gamma   90.00
#
_symmetry.space_group_name_H-M   'P 1'
#
loop_
_entity.id
_entity.type
_entity.pdbx_description
1 polymer ?
#
loop_
_entity_poly.entity_id
_entity_poly.type
_entity_poly.pdbx_seq_one_letter_code
_entity_poly.pdbx_strand_id
1 'polypeptide(L)'
;GLTAIFLRGGSHEMAIIMLVLSVIWPYAKQLLTMALWFVSTGRYSLQQRGRALFLLDAFGKWSFYDIFTSIISAIAFRVTINSPQDLAFLPPRFYHVELITIPVWGIYANMIAQLISQINSHFITHYHRKIEEKARSHKHAVGDILEVESIPFDSSGTDTVVSFTIDSIDNKSGKDIIKRNQLVHDPAKATNHSVNDDNLCVALHSYRFALNWGEKGQILHARPATNTLAAIIGGLAFLFITCGCIVPCIQIETVGIIGLMIESGQGGAPAKQKFSILGIFGSLWTQAVFLDNTMDYIGHIFLIGIFMFTMVFVPLLLASVLLFMWFAPLDSFRRHQLHTFIDILSAWQYLEVFLLALIVMNWQLRELSEWLLNHYCLLSEPLVAMFSTMAHNDILSVPNAQCLLFVSNLEPGAFLLVIGSMMLAVLHHFVLHAVVQQKKSCERSKYSNRRDSVDINCVKRGKDRRSKNDLIKAIHIRRPQFTDIYRNFLVYEDSMK
;
A
#
# COMPACT_ATOMS: atom_id res chain seq x y z
N GLY A 1 -24.61 -9.23 -11.16
CA GLY A 1 -24.55 -10.70 -11.22
C GLY A 1 -24.42 -11.26 -9.82
N LEU A 2 -23.19 -11.42 -9.30
CA LEU A 2 -22.93 -11.98 -7.97
C LEU A 2 -23.69 -11.29 -6.83
N THR A 3 -23.77 -9.96 -6.82
CA THR A 3 -24.45 -9.23 -5.73
C THR A 3 -25.94 -9.58 -5.60
N ALA A 4 -26.62 -9.81 -6.73
CA ALA A 4 -28.02 -10.22 -6.75
C ALA A 4 -28.19 -11.69 -6.31
N ILE A 5 -27.17 -12.52 -6.55
CA ILE A 5 -27.09 -13.90 -6.08
C ILE A 5 -26.99 -13.91 -4.54
N PHE A 6 -26.06 -13.15 -3.97
CA PHE A 6 -25.89 -13.08 -2.51
C PHE A 6 -27.08 -12.47 -1.77
N LEU A 7 -27.73 -11.44 -2.35
CA LEU A 7 -28.95 -10.86 -1.79
C LEU A 7 -30.11 -11.86 -1.72
N ARG A 8 -30.16 -12.81 -2.65
CA ARG A 8 -31.17 -13.88 -2.68
C ARG A 8 -30.80 -15.10 -1.83
N GLY A 9 -29.51 -15.30 -1.55
CA GLY A 9 -28.98 -16.38 -0.72
C GLY A 9 -29.02 -16.13 0.79
N GLY A 10 -29.60 -15.01 1.27
CA GLY A 10 -29.73 -14.69 2.70
C GLY A 10 -28.50 -14.02 3.35
N SER A 11 -27.40 -13.87 2.62
CA SER A 11 -26.15 -13.27 3.11
C SER A 11 -26.10 -11.74 2.88
N HIS A 12 -27.01 -11.01 3.52
CA HIS A 12 -27.22 -9.58 3.23
C HIS A 12 -26.00 -8.71 3.55
N GLU A 13 -25.32 -8.95 4.67
CA GLU A 13 -24.14 -8.17 5.11
C GLU A 13 -22.98 -8.27 4.10
N MET A 14 -22.79 -9.49 3.63
CA MET A 14 -21.74 -9.88 2.70
C MET A 14 -21.98 -9.36 1.28
N ALA A 15 -23.24 -9.39 0.84
CA ALA A 15 -23.65 -8.77 -0.41
C ALA A 15 -23.39 -7.26 -0.41
N ILE A 16 -23.59 -6.58 0.73
CA ILE A 16 -23.32 -5.15 0.88
C ILE A 16 -21.81 -4.87 0.75
N ILE A 17 -20.96 -5.65 1.41
CA ILE A 17 -19.49 -5.50 1.30
C ILE A 17 -19.04 -5.64 -0.15
N MET A 18 -19.52 -6.66 -0.85
CA MET A 18 -19.25 -6.83 -2.28
C MET A 18 -19.76 -5.65 -3.08
N LEU A 19 -21.02 -5.23 -2.91
CA LEU A 19 -21.59 -4.10 -3.66
C LEU A 19 -20.77 -2.82 -3.48
N VAL A 20 -20.40 -2.52 -2.23
CA VAL A 20 -19.67 -1.30 -1.88
C VAL A 20 -18.25 -1.35 -2.41
N LEU A 21 -17.50 -2.43 -2.13
CA LEU A 21 -16.07 -2.51 -2.48
C LEU A 21 -15.82 -2.82 -3.98
N SER A 22 -16.71 -3.58 -4.63
CA SER A 22 -16.54 -3.99 -6.03
C SER A 22 -17.22 -3.07 -7.05
N VAL A 23 -18.35 -2.45 -6.69
CA VAL A 23 -19.12 -1.63 -7.63
C VAL A 23 -19.02 -0.16 -7.25
N ILE A 24 -19.52 0.25 -6.10
CA ILE A 24 -19.61 1.67 -5.75
C ILE A 24 -18.22 2.30 -5.66
N TRP A 25 -17.30 1.64 -4.95
CA TRP A 25 -16.00 2.21 -4.62
C TRP A 25 -15.14 2.50 -5.86
N PRO A 26 -14.96 1.58 -6.83
CA PRO A 26 -14.16 1.88 -8.03
C PRO A 26 -14.68 3.07 -8.83
N TYR A 27 -16.00 3.20 -9.00
CA TYR A 27 -16.58 4.34 -9.73
C TYR A 27 -16.49 5.63 -8.91
N ALA A 28 -16.76 5.58 -7.60
CA ALA A 28 -16.65 6.74 -6.71
C ALA A 28 -15.20 7.27 -6.68
N LYS A 29 -14.21 6.36 -6.63
CA LYS A 29 -12.79 6.70 -6.72
C LYS A 29 -12.49 7.46 -8.00
N GLN A 30 -12.94 6.98 -9.15
CA GLN A 30 -12.67 7.64 -10.44
C GLN A 30 -13.29 9.03 -10.52
N LEU A 31 -14.55 9.16 -10.11
CA LEU A 31 -15.25 10.44 -10.10
C LEU A 31 -14.59 11.44 -9.14
N LEU A 32 -14.20 11.00 -7.95
CA LEU A 32 -13.54 11.87 -6.96
C LEU A 32 -12.13 12.28 -7.43
N THR A 33 -11.38 11.38 -8.06
CA THR A 33 -10.08 11.68 -8.65
C THR A 33 -10.20 12.73 -9.75
N MET A 34 -11.19 12.57 -10.63
CA MET A 34 -11.48 13.51 -11.71
C MET A 34 -11.92 14.87 -11.15
N ALA A 35 -12.82 14.89 -10.17
CA ALA A 35 -13.25 16.12 -9.51
C ALA A 35 -12.07 16.86 -8.86
N LEU A 36 -11.22 16.15 -8.11
CA LEU A 36 -10.03 16.74 -7.49
C LEU A 36 -9.00 17.24 -8.51
N TRP A 37 -8.97 16.68 -9.71
CA TRP A 37 -8.11 17.15 -10.80
C TRP A 37 -8.55 18.52 -11.32
N PHE A 38 -9.85 18.70 -11.58
CA PHE A 38 -10.43 19.92 -12.18
C PHE A 38 -10.72 21.05 -11.18
N VAL A 39 -10.78 20.75 -9.88
CA VAL A 39 -10.98 21.77 -8.85
C VAL A 39 -9.79 22.73 -8.80
N SER A 40 -10.09 24.02 -8.99
CA SER A 40 -9.11 25.11 -8.89
C SER A 40 -8.65 25.34 -7.45
N THR A 41 -7.42 25.83 -7.29
CA THR A 41 -6.78 26.11 -5.99
C THR A 41 -7.46 27.21 -5.18
N GLY A 42 -8.49 27.87 -5.72
CA GLY A 42 -9.28 28.88 -5.02
C GLY A 42 -10.31 28.30 -4.04
N ARG A 43 -10.81 27.09 -4.27
CA ARG A 43 -11.85 26.46 -3.40
C ARG A 43 -11.28 25.43 -2.43
N TYR A 44 -10.21 24.74 -2.80
CA TYR A 44 -9.55 23.74 -1.96
C TYR A 44 -8.11 24.13 -1.69
N SER A 45 -7.74 24.11 -0.41
CA SER A 45 -6.34 24.34 -0.04
C SER A 45 -5.45 23.23 -0.62
N LEU A 46 -4.25 23.61 -1.08
CA LEU A 46 -3.24 22.69 -1.62
C LEU A 46 -3.00 21.48 -0.70
N GLN A 47 -3.03 21.69 0.62
CA GLN A 47 -2.82 20.62 1.61
C GLN A 47 -3.99 19.64 1.72
N GLN A 48 -5.24 20.13 1.66
CA GLN A 48 -6.42 19.27 1.71
C GLN A 48 -6.53 18.41 0.46
N ARG A 49 -6.27 19.00 -0.72
CA ARG A 49 -6.23 18.26 -2.00
C ARG A 49 -5.17 17.15 -1.96
N GLY A 50 -3.97 17.44 -1.46
CA GLY A 50 -2.92 16.43 -1.33
C GLY A 50 -3.27 15.29 -0.38
N ARG A 51 -3.92 15.58 0.76
CA ARG A 51 -4.42 14.55 1.68
C ARG A 51 -5.50 13.70 1.04
N ALA A 52 -6.44 14.30 0.32
CA ALA A 52 -7.52 13.58 -0.35
C ALA A 52 -6.98 12.66 -1.45
N LEU A 53 -6.06 13.14 -2.29
CA LEU A 53 -5.42 12.32 -3.33
C LEU A 53 -4.61 11.16 -2.73
N PHE A 54 -3.86 11.41 -1.66
CA PHE A 54 -3.12 10.35 -0.96
C PHE A 54 -4.05 9.29 -0.35
N LEU A 55 -5.14 9.73 0.30
CA LEU A 55 -6.12 8.83 0.90
C LEU A 55 -6.81 7.98 -0.18
N LEU A 56 -7.15 8.61 -1.30
CA LEU A 56 -7.79 7.96 -2.42
C LEU A 56 -6.88 6.93 -3.11
N ASP A 57 -5.59 7.21 -3.20
CA ASP A 57 -4.57 6.26 -3.68
C ASP A 57 -4.43 5.07 -2.71
N ALA A 58 -4.35 5.34 -1.40
CA ALA A 58 -4.26 4.30 -0.37
C ALA A 58 -5.49 3.38 -0.32
N PHE A 59 -6.69 3.93 -0.56
CA PHE A 59 -7.90 3.13 -0.68
C PHE A 59 -8.07 2.49 -2.07
N GLY A 60 -7.24 2.85 -3.04
CA GLY A 60 -7.26 2.33 -4.40
C GLY A 60 -7.12 0.81 -4.44
N LYS A 61 -6.24 0.23 -3.62
CA LYS A 61 -6.01 -1.22 -3.54
C LYS A 61 -7.26 -2.04 -3.19
N TRP A 62 -8.21 -1.46 -2.45
CA TRP A 62 -9.41 -2.16 -2.01
C TRP A 62 -10.40 -2.45 -3.15
N SER A 63 -10.24 -1.82 -4.31
CA SER A 63 -11.02 -2.18 -5.51
C SER A 63 -10.75 -3.61 -5.98
N PHE A 64 -9.55 -4.15 -5.73
CA PHE A 64 -9.13 -5.48 -6.16
C PHE A 64 -9.78 -6.62 -5.36
N TYR A 65 -10.55 -6.28 -4.32
CA TYR A 65 -11.28 -7.24 -3.50
C TYR A 65 -12.10 -8.23 -4.36
N ASP A 66 -12.85 -7.72 -5.34
CA ASP A 66 -13.70 -8.53 -6.24
C ASP A 66 -12.92 -9.55 -7.08
N ILE A 67 -11.73 -9.15 -7.53
CA ILE A 67 -10.84 -9.99 -8.32
C ILE A 67 -10.32 -11.13 -7.46
N PHE A 68 -9.91 -10.86 -6.21
CA PHE A 68 -9.46 -11.91 -5.30
C PHE A 68 -10.59 -12.84 -4.88
N THR A 69 -11.79 -12.31 -4.58
CA THR A 69 -12.94 -13.18 -4.30
C THR A 69 -13.29 -14.05 -5.50
N SER A 70 -13.19 -13.52 -6.73
CA SER A 70 -13.43 -14.30 -7.95
C SER A 70 -12.38 -15.41 -8.13
N ILE A 71 -11.11 -15.13 -7.81
CA ILE A 71 -10.04 -16.14 -7.83
C ILE A 71 -10.31 -17.26 -6.82
N ILE A 72 -10.67 -16.89 -5.58
CA ILE A 72 -10.92 -17.88 -4.53
C ILE A 72 -12.19 -18.69 -4.86
N SER A 73 -13.22 -18.08 -5.43
CA SER A 73 -14.39 -18.80 -5.93
C SER A 73 -14.04 -19.75 -7.07
N ALA A 74 -13.19 -19.34 -8.01
CA ALA A 74 -12.80 -20.17 -9.16
C ALA A 74 -12.04 -21.44 -8.75
N ILE A 75 -11.20 -21.36 -7.71
CA ILE A 75 -10.55 -22.54 -7.13
C ILE A 75 -11.53 -23.35 -6.25
N ALA A 76 -12.44 -22.70 -5.54
CA ALA A 76 -13.37 -23.38 -4.63
C ALA A 76 -14.39 -24.23 -5.37
N PHE A 77 -14.87 -23.76 -6.51
CA PHE A 77 -15.81 -24.47 -7.37
C PHE A 77 -15.12 -25.42 -8.36
N ARG A 78 -13.80 -25.59 -8.28
CA ARG A 78 -13.10 -26.58 -9.10
C ARG A 78 -13.33 -27.97 -8.54
N VAL A 79 -13.99 -28.83 -9.30
CA VAL A 79 -14.25 -30.23 -8.91
C VAL A 79 -13.60 -31.16 -9.92
N THR A 80 -12.80 -32.10 -9.44
CA THR A 80 -12.17 -33.15 -10.25
C THR A 80 -12.61 -34.51 -9.73
N ILE A 81 -13.36 -35.26 -10.54
CA ILE A 81 -13.84 -36.59 -10.20
C ILE A 81 -13.09 -37.61 -11.07
N ASN A 82 -12.35 -38.50 -10.42
CA ASN A 82 -11.62 -39.59 -11.06
C ASN A 82 -12.33 -40.92 -10.80
N SER A 83 -12.31 -41.82 -11.77
CA SER A 83 -12.78 -43.20 -11.55
C SER A 83 -11.87 -43.95 -10.56
N PRO A 84 -12.42 -44.77 -9.65
CA PRO A 84 -11.62 -45.58 -8.73
C PRO A 84 -10.73 -46.57 -9.48
N GLN A 85 -9.48 -46.72 -9.05
CA GLN A 85 -8.52 -47.63 -9.71
C GLN A 85 -8.65 -49.08 -9.21
N ASP A 86 -9.27 -49.29 -8.04
CA ASP A 86 -9.31 -50.59 -7.36
C ASP A 86 -10.54 -51.47 -7.73
N LEU A 87 -11.45 -50.94 -8.54
CA LEU A 87 -12.61 -51.69 -9.03
C LEU A 87 -12.22 -52.51 -10.26
N ALA A 88 -11.86 -53.78 -10.04
CA ALA A 88 -11.46 -54.74 -11.09
C ALA A 88 -12.47 -54.91 -12.25
N PHE A 89 -13.71 -54.45 -12.08
CA PHE A 89 -14.77 -54.51 -13.08
C PHE A 89 -14.76 -53.34 -14.08
N LEU A 90 -14.14 -52.20 -13.73
CA LEU A 90 -14.13 -51.01 -14.58
C LEU A 90 -12.75 -50.85 -15.25
N PRO A 91 -12.69 -50.47 -16.55
CA PRO A 91 -11.44 -50.10 -17.19
C PRO A 91 -10.73 -48.97 -16.40
N PRO A 92 -9.39 -48.96 -16.33
CA PRO A 92 -8.66 -47.87 -15.69
C PRO A 92 -9.00 -46.53 -16.40
N ARG A 93 -9.30 -45.49 -15.60
CA ARG A 93 -9.73 -44.15 -16.07
C ARG A 93 -11.03 -44.17 -16.88
N PHE A 94 -12.03 -44.96 -16.47
CA PHE A 94 -13.32 -45.04 -17.15
C PHE A 94 -14.02 -43.68 -17.31
N TYR A 95 -13.93 -42.82 -16.28
CA TYR A 95 -14.39 -41.44 -16.36
C TYR A 95 -13.41 -40.49 -15.65
N HIS A 96 -13.29 -39.28 -16.21
CA HIS A 96 -12.59 -38.14 -15.64
C HIS A 96 -13.45 -36.91 -15.89
N VAL A 97 -14.11 -36.40 -14.85
CA VAL A 97 -14.98 -35.23 -14.94
C VAL A 97 -14.30 -34.08 -14.23
N GLU A 98 -14.06 -33.00 -14.96
CA GLU A 98 -13.49 -31.77 -14.39
C GLU A 98 -14.47 -30.62 -14.60
N LEU A 99 -14.93 -30.05 -13.48
CA LEU A 99 -15.73 -28.85 -13.43
C LEU A 99 -14.81 -27.67 -13.12
N ILE A 100 -14.74 -26.70 -14.03
CA ILE A 100 -13.97 -25.47 -13.87
C ILE A 100 -14.88 -24.26 -14.02
N THR A 101 -14.58 -23.19 -13.27
CA THR A 101 -15.26 -21.91 -13.43
C THR A 101 -14.43 -21.01 -14.33
N ILE A 102 -14.97 -20.63 -15.48
CA ILE A 102 -14.29 -19.73 -16.42
C ILE A 102 -14.74 -18.29 -16.16
N PRO A 103 -13.81 -17.36 -15.82
CA PRO A 103 -14.13 -15.94 -15.72
C PRO A 103 -14.55 -15.38 -17.07
N VAL A 104 -15.69 -14.71 -17.09
CA VAL A 104 -16.21 -14.01 -18.27
C VAL A 104 -15.52 -12.66 -18.47
N TRP A 105 -15.66 -12.09 -19.68
CA TRP A 105 -15.06 -10.81 -20.08
C TRP A 105 -15.19 -9.68 -19.04
N GLY A 106 -16.31 -9.61 -18.32
CA GLY A 106 -16.54 -8.61 -17.28
C GLY A 106 -15.46 -8.58 -16.19
N ILE A 107 -14.93 -9.72 -15.78
CA ILE A 107 -13.88 -9.80 -14.75
C ILE A 107 -12.57 -9.22 -15.29
N TYR A 108 -12.19 -9.56 -16.53
CA TYR A 108 -10.99 -9.01 -17.16
C TYR A 108 -11.10 -7.51 -17.40
N ALA A 109 -12.25 -7.03 -17.89
CA ALA A 109 -12.51 -5.62 -18.09
C ALA A 109 -12.43 -4.84 -16.77
N ASN A 110 -13.03 -5.38 -15.69
CA ASN A 110 -12.93 -4.80 -14.35
C ASN A 110 -11.47 -4.70 -13.90
N MET A 111 -10.70 -5.79 -14.03
CA MET A 111 -9.28 -5.79 -13.68
C MET A 111 -8.46 -4.76 -14.46
N ILE A 112 -8.62 -4.68 -15.78
CA ILE A 112 -7.93 -3.68 -16.61
C ILE A 112 -8.30 -2.25 -16.18
N ALA A 113 -9.60 -1.99 -15.96
CA ALA A 113 -10.06 -0.68 -15.50
C ALA A 113 -9.46 -0.29 -14.14
N GLN A 114 -9.33 -1.25 -13.23
CA GLN A 114 -8.70 -1.03 -11.92
C GLN A 114 -7.20 -0.76 -12.03
N LEU A 115 -6.47 -1.45 -12.92
CA LEU A 115 -5.04 -1.17 -13.15
C LEU A 115 -4.82 0.22 -13.72
N ILE A 116 -5.61 0.59 -14.73
CA ILE A 116 -5.58 1.95 -15.30
C ILE A 116 -5.90 2.98 -14.21
N SER A 117 -6.84 2.68 -13.31
CA SER A 117 -7.14 3.52 -12.14
C SER A 117 -5.92 3.77 -11.27
N GLN A 118 -5.18 2.72 -10.89
CA GLN A 118 -4.01 2.87 -10.01
C GLN A 118 -2.89 3.65 -10.69
N ILE A 119 -2.63 3.35 -11.96
CA ILE A 119 -1.62 4.05 -12.75
C ILE A 119 -1.96 5.54 -12.83
N ASN A 120 -3.21 5.89 -13.11
CA ASN A 120 -3.67 7.28 -13.14
C ASN A 120 -3.54 7.97 -11.78
N SER A 121 -3.88 7.29 -10.68
CA SER A 121 -3.70 7.84 -9.32
C SER A 121 -2.24 8.18 -9.01
N HIS A 122 -1.29 7.36 -9.46
CA HIS A 122 0.14 7.65 -9.33
C HIS A 122 0.59 8.86 -10.15
N PHE A 123 0.18 8.93 -11.42
CA PHE A 123 0.49 10.08 -12.27
C PHE A 123 -0.02 11.39 -11.64
N ILE A 124 -1.28 11.39 -11.20
CA ILE A 124 -1.92 12.58 -10.60
C ILE A 124 -1.20 12.99 -9.32
N THR A 125 -0.88 12.03 -8.45
CA THR A 125 -0.19 12.29 -7.18
C THR A 125 1.23 12.80 -7.43
N HIS A 126 1.95 12.27 -8.42
CA HIS A 126 3.28 12.73 -8.79
C HIS A 126 3.28 14.20 -9.22
N TYR A 127 2.38 14.59 -10.15
CA TYR A 127 2.27 15.98 -10.57
C TYR A 127 1.81 16.90 -9.44
N HIS A 128 0.89 16.44 -8.59
CA HIS A 128 0.46 17.21 -7.43
C HIS A 128 1.62 17.50 -6.46
N ARG A 129 2.45 16.50 -6.14
CA ARG A 129 3.64 16.66 -5.29
C ARG A 129 4.63 17.67 -5.89
N LYS A 130 4.86 17.61 -7.20
CA LYS A 130 5.74 18.55 -7.91
C LYS A 130 5.24 20.00 -7.84
N ILE A 131 3.92 20.19 -7.91
CA ILE A 131 3.30 21.52 -7.74
C ILE A 131 3.43 22.00 -6.29
N GLU A 132 3.21 21.11 -5.31
CA GLU A 132 3.34 21.44 -3.89
C GLU A 132 4.78 21.86 -3.53
N GLU A 133 5.78 21.18 -4.08
CA GLU A 133 7.19 21.53 -3.92
C GLU A 133 7.50 22.92 -4.49
N LYS A 134 7.06 23.22 -5.72
CA LYS A 134 7.22 24.55 -6.33
C LYS A 134 6.52 25.65 -5.52
N ALA A 135 5.29 25.39 -5.06
CA ALA A 135 4.53 26.35 -4.26
C ALA A 135 5.22 26.65 -2.92
N ARG A 136 5.80 25.63 -2.27
CA ARG A 136 6.62 25.81 -1.07
C ARG A 136 7.85 26.68 -1.35
N SER A 137 8.63 26.35 -2.39
CA SER A 137 9.82 27.13 -2.76
C SER A 137 9.48 28.60 -3.05
N HIS A 138 8.36 28.86 -3.73
CA HIS A 138 7.92 30.22 -4.01
C HIS A 138 7.49 30.98 -2.75
N LYS A 139 6.72 30.33 -1.85
CA LYS A 139 6.35 30.94 -0.56
C LYS A 139 7.57 31.30 0.28
N HIS A 140 8.61 30.46 0.27
CA HIS A 140 9.86 30.76 0.93
C HIS A 140 10.59 31.93 0.27
N ALA A 141 10.71 31.95 -1.06
CA ALA A 141 11.33 33.07 -1.76
C ALA A 141 10.63 34.40 -1.50
N VAL A 142 9.29 34.44 -1.50
CA VAL A 142 8.51 35.65 -1.18
C VAL A 142 8.62 36.04 0.29
N GLY A 143 8.62 35.05 1.20
CA GLY A 143 8.84 35.30 2.63
C GLY A 143 10.21 35.91 2.92
N ASP A 144 11.26 35.40 2.27
CA ASP A 144 12.62 35.94 2.35
C ASP A 144 12.65 37.40 1.82
N ILE A 145 11.94 37.71 0.73
CA ILE A 145 11.86 39.08 0.17
C ILE A 145 11.12 40.04 1.10
N LEU A 146 9.96 39.66 1.66
CA LEU A 146 9.21 40.50 2.58
C LEU A 146 9.96 40.76 3.90
N GLU A 147 10.76 39.79 4.35
CA GLU A 147 11.62 39.96 5.52
C GLU A 147 12.75 40.98 5.23
N VAL A 148 13.30 41.00 4.01
CA VAL A 148 14.28 41.99 3.53
C VAL A 148 13.68 43.39 3.39
N GLU A 149 12.44 43.51 2.90
CA GLU A 149 11.77 44.81 2.72
C GLU A 149 11.34 45.46 4.05
N SER A 150 11.20 44.68 5.12
CA SER A 150 10.88 45.16 6.47
C SER A 150 12.07 45.77 7.24
N ILE A 151 13.24 45.89 6.62
CA ILE A 151 14.38 46.61 7.17
C ILE A 151 14.10 48.12 7.01
N PRO A 152 13.93 48.90 8.11
CA PRO A 152 13.65 50.32 7.99
C PRO A 152 14.82 51.03 7.32
N PHE A 153 14.55 51.65 6.18
CA PHE A 153 15.46 52.59 5.55
C PHE A 153 15.48 53.86 6.41
N ASP A 154 16.56 54.06 7.16
CA ASP A 154 16.80 55.27 7.94
C ASP A 154 17.11 56.42 6.98
N SER A 155 16.10 57.23 6.67
CA SER A 155 16.21 58.40 5.82
C SER A 155 16.85 59.55 6.60
N SER A 156 18.17 59.67 6.52
CA SER A 156 18.84 60.96 6.69
C SER A 156 19.53 61.34 5.38
N GLY A 157 18.93 62.29 4.67
CA GLY A 157 19.57 63.05 3.60
C GLY A 157 19.20 62.64 2.18
N THR A 158 18.48 63.55 1.53
CA THR A 158 18.28 63.76 0.08
C THR A 158 17.19 62.95 -0.64
N ASP A 159 16.27 63.72 -1.22
CA ASP A 159 15.09 63.32 -1.99
C ASP A 159 15.45 62.48 -3.22
N THR A 160 15.05 61.22 -3.22
CA THR A 160 14.68 60.50 -4.44
C THR A 160 13.50 59.58 -4.12
N VAL A 161 12.31 60.01 -4.51
CA VAL A 161 11.11 59.17 -4.50
C VAL A 161 11.32 58.07 -5.53
N VAL A 162 11.59 56.84 -5.09
CA VAL A 162 11.51 55.67 -5.95
C VAL A 162 10.16 55.00 -5.67
N SER A 163 9.15 55.38 -6.45
CA SER A 163 7.91 54.61 -6.52
C SER A 163 8.17 53.36 -7.36
N PHE A 164 8.12 52.18 -6.76
CA PHE A 164 7.98 50.94 -7.52
C PHE A 164 6.49 50.61 -7.64
N THR A 165 5.89 51.02 -8.75
CA THR A 165 4.65 50.41 -9.24
C THR A 165 4.95 48.97 -9.66
N ILE A 166 4.24 48.01 -9.06
CA ILE A 166 4.23 46.62 -9.51
C ILE A 166 3.38 46.57 -10.78
N ASP A 167 4.01 46.86 -11.91
CA ASP A 167 3.42 46.55 -13.22
C ASP A 167 3.87 45.15 -13.65
N SER A 168 2.88 44.38 -14.10
CA SER A 168 2.90 43.04 -14.69
C SER A 168 4.27 42.49 -15.08
N ILE A 169 4.72 41.43 -14.39
CA ILE A 169 5.79 40.56 -14.90
C ILE A 169 5.17 39.67 -15.98
N ASP A 170 5.28 40.13 -17.22
CA ASP A 170 5.06 39.33 -18.40
C ASP A 170 6.31 38.49 -18.73
N ASN A 171 6.07 37.32 -19.30
CA ASN A 171 7.08 36.32 -19.65
C ASN A 171 8.15 36.88 -20.60
N LYS A 172 9.43 36.90 -20.18
CA LYS A 172 10.60 36.43 -20.98
C LYS A 172 11.94 36.67 -20.27
N SER A 173 12.81 35.66 -20.38
CA SER A 173 14.28 35.70 -20.18
C SER A 173 14.83 35.72 -18.74
N GLY A 174 14.69 34.61 -18.03
CA GLY A 174 15.43 34.32 -16.80
C GLY A 174 16.79 33.65 -17.03
N LYS A 175 17.72 34.31 -17.74
CA LYS A 175 19.07 33.75 -17.96
C LYS A 175 20.29 34.62 -17.60
N ASP A 176 20.16 35.91 -17.30
CA ASP A 176 21.36 36.79 -17.24
C ASP A 176 21.66 37.48 -15.89
N ILE A 177 21.02 37.10 -14.78
CA ILE A 177 21.25 37.79 -13.49
C ILE A 177 22.33 37.11 -12.60
N ILE A 178 22.90 35.97 -13.00
CA ILE A 178 23.90 35.24 -12.18
C ILE A 178 25.31 35.33 -12.81
N LYS A 179 25.84 36.54 -13.03
CA LYS A 179 27.28 36.76 -13.30
C LYS A 179 27.74 38.13 -12.84
N ARG A 180 27.76 38.37 -11.53
CA ARG A 180 28.61 39.39 -10.91
C ARG A 180 28.69 39.09 -9.42
N ASN A 181 29.81 38.50 -9.02
CA ASN A 181 30.47 38.67 -7.72
C ASN A 181 31.59 37.63 -7.61
N GLN A 182 32.66 37.87 -8.36
CA GLN A 182 33.99 37.39 -8.04
C GLN A 182 34.87 38.63 -8.01
N LEU A 183 35.39 38.99 -6.84
CA LEU A 183 36.76 39.47 -6.63
C LEU A 183 36.97 39.99 -5.19
N VAL A 184 38.07 39.51 -4.59
CA VAL A 184 38.84 40.04 -3.44
C VAL A 184 38.37 39.73 -2.01
N HIS A 185 39.00 38.75 -1.34
CA HIS A 185 39.95 39.01 -0.25
C HIS A 185 40.66 37.74 0.28
N ASP A 186 41.95 37.92 0.60
CA ASP A 186 42.96 36.96 1.09
C ASP A 186 42.66 36.29 2.46
N PRO A 187 43.34 35.16 2.78
CA PRO A 187 43.00 34.28 3.90
C PRO A 187 43.80 34.60 5.17
N ALA A 188 43.14 34.96 6.26
CA ALA A 188 43.77 34.96 7.58
C ALA A 188 42.75 34.73 8.71
N LYS A 189 42.90 33.57 9.38
CA LYS A 189 42.44 33.23 10.74
C LYS A 189 40.97 33.56 11.09
N ALA A 190 40.10 32.58 10.90
CA ALA A 190 38.95 32.36 11.76
C ALA A 190 38.72 30.85 11.92
N THR A 191 39.19 30.30 13.03
CA THR A 191 38.79 28.97 13.53
C THR A 191 37.35 29.06 13.99
N ASN A 192 36.42 28.83 13.06
CA ASN A 192 35.04 28.48 13.39
C ASN A 192 34.77 27.14 12.73
N HIS A 193 34.31 26.18 13.54
CA HIS A 193 33.82 24.87 13.11
C HIS A 193 32.75 25.05 12.02
N SER A 194 33.17 25.08 10.76
CA SER A 194 32.28 24.87 9.62
C SER A 194 31.96 23.38 9.62
N VAL A 195 30.82 23.03 10.22
CA VAL A 195 30.20 21.75 9.96
C VAL A 195 29.76 21.79 8.50
N ASN A 196 30.60 21.21 7.63
CA ASN A 196 30.29 20.90 6.24
C ASN A 196 29.24 19.75 6.24
N ASP A 197 28.00 20.08 6.59
CA ASP A 197 26.89 19.12 6.78
C ASP A 197 26.10 18.83 5.49
N ASP A 198 26.54 19.35 4.35
CA ASP A 198 25.71 19.39 3.14
C ASP A 198 25.69 18.09 2.32
N ASN A 199 26.47 17.06 2.68
CA ASN A 199 26.58 15.83 1.88
C ASN A 199 26.64 14.50 2.67
N LEU A 200 26.32 14.49 3.97
CA LEU A 200 26.59 13.29 4.75
C LEU A 200 25.57 12.17 4.40
N CYS A 201 26.06 11.20 3.61
CA CYS A 201 25.43 9.91 3.31
C CYS A 201 25.33 9.06 4.59
N VAL A 202 24.57 9.53 5.58
CA VAL A 202 24.40 8.84 6.87
C VAL A 202 23.24 7.87 6.75
N ALA A 203 23.48 6.61 7.12
CA ALA A 203 22.42 5.62 7.21
C ALA A 203 21.34 6.05 8.21
N LEU A 204 20.09 5.64 8.00
CA LEU A 204 18.98 6.12 8.82
C LEU A 204 19.11 5.68 10.30
N HIS A 205 19.65 4.47 10.51
CA HIS A 205 19.91 3.91 11.83
C HIS A 205 20.91 4.72 12.68
N SER A 206 21.79 5.49 12.04
CA SER A 206 22.82 6.32 12.69
C SER A 206 22.50 7.82 12.59
N TYR A 207 21.31 8.18 12.11
CA TYR A 207 20.93 9.57 11.93
C TYR A 207 20.57 10.23 13.26
N ARG A 208 21.03 11.48 13.41
CA ARG A 208 20.81 12.34 14.58
C ARG A 208 19.51 13.12 14.42
N PHE A 209 18.47 12.73 15.15
CA PHE A 209 17.17 13.40 15.10
C PHE A 209 17.12 14.56 16.08
N ALA A 210 17.08 15.79 15.58
CA ALA A 210 16.90 16.97 16.42
C ALA A 210 15.47 17.02 17.00
N LEU A 211 15.37 17.15 18.33
CA LEU A 211 14.09 17.32 19.02
C LEU A 211 13.59 18.76 18.82
N ASN A 212 12.33 18.91 18.43
CA ASN A 212 11.73 20.24 18.25
C ASN A 212 11.10 20.80 19.54
N TRP A 213 11.09 20.02 20.63
CA TRP A 213 10.48 20.38 21.90
C TRP A 213 11.46 20.11 23.05
N GLY A 214 11.84 21.17 23.77
CA GLY A 214 12.87 21.13 24.83
C GLY A 214 13.87 22.28 24.69
N GLU A 215 14.75 22.45 25.67
CA GLU A 215 15.86 23.41 25.59
C GLU A 215 16.62 23.24 24.26
N LYS A 216 16.93 24.37 23.62
CA LYS A 216 17.47 24.42 22.24
C LYS A 216 18.69 23.49 22.11
N GLY A 217 18.59 22.49 21.22
CA GLY A 217 19.76 21.72 20.76
C GLY A 217 19.80 20.24 21.15
N GLN A 218 18.78 19.68 21.82
CA GLN A 218 18.80 18.25 22.17
C GLN A 218 18.69 17.35 20.93
N ILE A 219 19.68 16.46 20.78
CA ILE A 219 19.80 15.49 19.71
C ILE A 219 19.44 14.09 20.25
N LEU A 220 18.61 13.36 19.51
CA LEU A 220 18.30 11.96 19.80
C LEU A 220 18.94 11.03 18.77
N HIS A 221 19.43 9.91 19.27
CA HIS A 221 19.95 8.81 18.47
C HIS A 221 19.06 7.58 18.64
N ALA A 222 18.99 6.74 17.60
CA ALA A 222 18.32 5.46 17.69
C ALA A 222 19.05 4.54 18.68
N ARG A 223 18.30 3.87 19.58
CA ARG A 223 18.93 2.86 20.45
C ARG A 223 19.54 1.75 19.58
N PRO A 224 20.68 1.16 19.97
CA PRO A 224 21.17 -0.04 19.30
C PRO A 224 20.12 -1.16 19.30
N ALA A 225 19.31 -1.26 20.37
CA ALA A 225 18.16 -2.16 20.46
C ALA A 225 17.09 -1.92 19.38
N THR A 226 16.89 -0.67 18.96
CA THR A 226 15.92 -0.31 17.90
C THR A 226 16.40 -0.80 16.53
N ASN A 227 17.72 -0.77 16.29
CA ASN A 227 18.30 -1.27 15.05
C ASN A 227 18.16 -2.80 14.95
N THR A 228 18.44 -3.52 16.04
CA THR A 228 18.22 -4.97 16.10
C THR A 228 16.73 -5.31 15.99
N LEU A 229 15.85 -4.53 16.62
CA LEU A 229 14.40 -4.76 16.52
C LEU A 229 13.88 -4.57 15.09
N ALA A 230 14.31 -3.53 14.39
CA ALA A 230 13.93 -3.29 13.00
C ALA A 230 14.40 -4.42 12.06
N ALA A 231 15.63 -4.91 12.25
CA ALA A 231 16.14 -6.08 11.53
C ALA A 231 15.33 -7.35 11.82
N ILE A 232 15.03 -7.62 13.10
CA ILE A 232 14.24 -8.80 13.51
C ILE A 232 12.84 -8.73 12.92
N ILE A 233 12.14 -7.59 13.05
CA ILE A 233 10.78 -7.43 12.50
C ILE A 233 10.79 -7.61 10.98
N GLY A 234 11.73 -6.99 10.25
CA GLY A 234 11.80 -7.13 8.80
C GLY A 234 12.19 -8.54 8.35
N GLY A 235 13.12 -9.20 9.05
CA GLY A 235 13.50 -10.58 8.78
C GLY A 235 12.36 -11.56 9.05
N LEU A 236 11.64 -11.41 10.18
CA LEU A 236 10.46 -12.21 10.50
C LEU A 236 9.32 -11.96 9.53
N ALA A 237 9.07 -10.71 9.11
CA ALA A 237 8.08 -10.40 8.09
C ALA A 237 8.40 -11.11 6.76
N PHE A 238 9.66 -11.05 6.32
CA PHE A 238 10.10 -11.76 5.12
C PHE A 238 9.93 -13.28 5.26
N LEU A 239 10.32 -13.85 6.40
CA LEU A 239 10.17 -15.28 6.68
C LEU A 239 8.70 -15.72 6.71
N PHE A 240 7.83 -14.99 7.40
CA PHE A 240 6.42 -15.35 7.50
C PHE A 240 5.67 -15.18 6.18
N ILE A 241 6.01 -14.18 5.38
CA ILE A 241 5.42 -14.03 4.04
C ILE A 241 5.88 -15.18 3.13
N THR A 242 7.18 -15.48 3.08
CA THR A 242 7.70 -16.60 2.27
C THR A 242 7.14 -17.95 2.69
N CYS A 243 7.15 -18.26 3.99
CA CYS A 243 6.53 -19.49 4.53
C CYS A 243 5.02 -19.52 4.28
N GLY A 244 4.32 -18.40 4.49
CA GLY A 244 2.88 -18.29 4.27
C GLY A 244 2.45 -18.48 2.81
N CYS A 245 3.32 -18.15 1.84
CA CYS A 245 3.06 -18.44 0.42
C CYS A 245 3.12 -19.94 0.09
N ILE A 246 3.91 -20.71 0.83
CA ILE A 246 4.15 -22.14 0.60
C ILE A 246 3.18 -23.00 1.40
N VAL A 247 2.95 -22.65 2.67
CA VAL A 247 2.04 -23.36 3.57
C VAL A 247 0.59 -23.15 3.14
N PRO A 248 -0.28 -24.17 3.20
CA PRO A 248 -1.70 -24.01 2.87
C PRO A 248 -2.37 -22.90 3.68
N CYS A 249 -3.14 -22.04 3.00
CA CYS A 249 -3.90 -20.95 3.61
C CYS A 249 -5.39 -21.28 3.73
N ILE A 250 -5.93 -22.09 2.82
CA ILE A 250 -7.33 -22.53 2.84
C ILE A 250 -7.43 -24.00 2.51
N GLN A 251 -8.29 -24.70 3.24
CA GLN A 251 -8.74 -26.04 2.92
C GLN A 251 -10.19 -25.96 2.46
N ILE A 252 -10.51 -26.64 1.36
CA ILE A 252 -11.86 -26.75 0.81
C ILE A 252 -12.22 -28.23 0.83
N GLU A 253 -13.33 -28.53 1.49
CA GLU A 253 -13.90 -29.86 1.64
C GLU A 253 -15.19 -29.92 0.83
N THR A 254 -15.25 -30.92 -0.05
CA THR A 254 -16.43 -31.16 -0.87
C THR A 254 -17.29 -32.22 -0.21
N VAL A 255 -18.48 -31.83 0.22
CA VAL A 255 -19.43 -32.67 0.95
C VAL A 255 -20.64 -32.96 0.04
N GLY A 256 -21.33 -34.06 0.28
CA GLY A 256 -22.48 -34.50 -0.51
C GLY A 256 -22.16 -35.64 -1.47
N ILE A 257 -23.08 -35.93 -2.38
CA ILE A 257 -22.97 -37.03 -3.36
C ILE A 257 -21.71 -36.88 -4.20
N ILE A 258 -21.43 -35.66 -4.66
CA ILE A 258 -20.23 -35.37 -5.43
C ILE A 258 -18.98 -35.54 -4.57
N GLY A 259 -19.03 -35.20 -3.28
CA GLY A 259 -17.96 -35.49 -2.31
C GLY A 259 -17.66 -36.98 -2.26
N LEU A 260 -18.69 -37.82 -2.07
CA LEU A 260 -18.55 -39.28 -2.06
C LEU A 260 -17.97 -39.84 -3.36
N MET A 261 -18.34 -39.28 -4.52
CA MET A 261 -17.76 -39.67 -5.80
C MET A 261 -16.26 -39.34 -5.90
N ILE A 262 -15.84 -38.21 -5.34
CA ILE A 262 -14.42 -37.84 -5.26
C ILE A 262 -13.67 -38.78 -4.31
N GLU A 263 -14.24 -39.05 -3.13
CA GLU A 263 -13.66 -39.97 -2.13
C GLU A 263 -13.50 -41.38 -2.70
N SER A 264 -14.49 -41.87 -3.44
CA SER A 264 -14.44 -43.14 -4.17
C SER A 264 -13.27 -43.19 -5.14
N GLY A 265 -13.02 -42.10 -5.88
CA GLY A 265 -11.85 -41.98 -6.77
C GLY A 265 -10.50 -41.92 -6.06
N GLN A 266 -10.48 -41.58 -4.78
CA GLN A 266 -9.27 -41.44 -3.94
C GLN A 266 -9.05 -42.63 -2.99
N GLY A 267 -9.73 -43.75 -3.20
CA GLY A 267 -9.59 -44.92 -2.33
C GLY A 267 -10.19 -44.72 -0.92
N GLY A 268 -11.21 -43.86 -0.81
CA GLY A 268 -11.88 -43.54 0.45
C GLY A 268 -11.20 -42.45 1.29
N ALA A 269 -10.16 -41.79 0.78
CA ALA A 269 -9.60 -40.61 1.42
C ALA A 269 -10.60 -39.43 1.36
N PRO A 270 -10.69 -38.60 2.41
CA PRO A 270 -11.66 -37.51 2.45
C PRO A 270 -11.40 -36.49 1.33
N ALA A 271 -12.46 -35.97 0.72
CA ALA A 271 -12.41 -35.02 -0.41
C ALA A 271 -11.98 -33.61 0.02
N LYS A 272 -10.77 -33.50 0.57
CA LYS A 272 -10.16 -32.29 1.11
C LYS A 272 -9.03 -31.80 0.21
N GLN A 273 -9.18 -30.60 -0.34
CA GLN A 273 -8.16 -29.94 -1.13
C GLN A 273 -7.57 -28.78 -0.34
N LYS A 274 -6.23 -28.77 -0.20
CA LYS A 274 -5.49 -27.71 0.50
C LYS A 274 -4.80 -26.82 -0.50
N PHE A 275 -4.98 -25.51 -0.37
CA PHE A 275 -4.41 -24.52 -1.27
C PHE A 275 -3.52 -23.55 -0.48
N SER A 276 -2.26 -23.43 -0.91
CA SER A 276 -1.37 -22.31 -0.58
C SER A 276 -1.42 -21.25 -1.68
N ILE A 277 -0.82 -20.07 -1.52
CA ILE A 277 -0.79 -19.05 -2.59
C ILE A 277 -0.16 -19.63 -3.87
N LEU A 278 0.93 -20.39 -3.73
CA LEU A 278 1.55 -21.08 -4.86
C LEU A 278 0.68 -22.24 -5.40
N GLY A 279 -0.08 -22.90 -4.53
CA GLY A 279 -1.07 -23.90 -4.96
C GLY A 279 -2.23 -23.29 -5.76
N ILE A 280 -2.71 -22.10 -5.38
CA ILE A 280 -3.71 -21.34 -6.14
C ILE A 280 -3.15 -20.99 -7.52
N PHE A 281 -1.91 -20.50 -7.58
CA PHE A 281 -1.21 -20.27 -8.85
C PHE A 281 -1.18 -21.53 -9.73
N GLY A 282 -0.76 -22.67 -9.17
CA GLY A 282 -0.70 -23.93 -9.92
C GLY A 282 -2.07 -24.40 -10.42
N SER A 283 -3.12 -24.19 -9.61
CA SER A 283 -4.50 -24.51 -9.98
C SER A 283 -4.99 -23.64 -11.14
N LEU A 284 -4.82 -22.32 -11.04
CA LEU A 284 -5.18 -21.37 -12.09
C LEU A 284 -4.38 -21.58 -13.38
N TRP A 285 -3.08 -21.91 -13.26
CA TRP A 285 -2.24 -22.23 -14.40
C TRP A 285 -2.74 -23.47 -15.15
N THR A 286 -3.09 -24.51 -14.41
CA THR A 286 -3.65 -25.75 -14.99
C THR A 286 -4.97 -25.47 -15.70
N GLN A 287 -5.83 -24.62 -15.12
CA GLN A 287 -7.06 -24.18 -15.78
C GLN A 287 -6.75 -23.43 -17.08
N ALA A 288 -5.82 -22.47 -17.06
CA ALA A 288 -5.46 -21.70 -18.25
C ALA A 288 -5.03 -22.59 -19.42
N VAL A 289 -4.21 -23.62 -19.17
CA VAL A 289 -3.74 -24.55 -20.20
C VAL A 289 -4.88 -25.39 -20.82
N PHE A 290 -5.96 -25.65 -20.06
CA PHE A 290 -7.10 -26.43 -20.54
C PHE A 290 -8.05 -25.63 -21.45
N LEU A 291 -7.97 -24.29 -21.44
CA LEU A 291 -8.84 -23.45 -22.26
C LEU A 291 -8.32 -23.37 -23.70
N ASP A 292 -9.10 -23.86 -24.65
CA ASP A 292 -8.81 -23.82 -26.10
C ASP A 292 -9.06 -22.42 -26.74
N ASN A 293 -9.69 -21.50 -26.01
CA ASN A 293 -9.97 -20.14 -26.48
C ASN A 293 -8.82 -19.16 -26.18
N THR A 294 -8.30 -18.51 -27.22
CA THR A 294 -7.16 -17.59 -27.12
C THR A 294 -7.42 -16.38 -26.22
N MET A 295 -8.63 -15.83 -26.24
CA MET A 295 -8.97 -14.63 -25.44
C MET A 295 -9.01 -14.94 -23.95
N ASP A 296 -9.58 -16.08 -23.58
CA ASP A 296 -9.66 -16.49 -22.18
C ASP A 296 -8.28 -16.92 -21.66
N TYR A 297 -7.47 -17.57 -22.51
CA TYR A 297 -6.09 -17.91 -22.18
C TYR A 297 -5.24 -16.69 -21.80
N ILE A 298 -5.27 -15.64 -22.63
CA ILE A 298 -4.54 -14.39 -22.36
C ILE A 298 -5.05 -13.73 -21.08
N GLY A 299 -6.38 -13.72 -20.88
CA GLY A 299 -7.00 -13.17 -19.67
C GLY A 299 -6.54 -13.89 -18.39
N HIS A 300 -6.50 -15.23 -18.40
CA HIS A 300 -6.02 -16.02 -17.26
C HIS A 300 -4.54 -15.76 -16.96
N ILE A 301 -3.68 -15.76 -17.98
CA ILE A 301 -2.25 -15.48 -17.78
C ILE A 301 -2.05 -14.10 -17.14
N PHE A 302 -2.78 -13.09 -17.63
CA PHE A 302 -2.69 -11.75 -17.09
C PHE A 302 -3.15 -11.68 -15.63
N LEU A 303 -4.27 -12.34 -15.30
CA LEU A 303 -4.78 -12.44 -13.93
C LEU A 303 -3.79 -13.17 -13.00
N ILE A 304 -3.22 -14.28 -13.44
CA ILE A 304 -2.22 -15.06 -12.71
C ILE A 304 -0.95 -14.22 -12.47
N GLY A 305 -0.50 -13.51 -13.51
CA GLY A 305 0.67 -12.64 -13.44
C GLY A 305 0.50 -11.51 -12.42
N ILE A 306 -0.66 -10.84 -12.43
CA ILE A 306 -0.97 -9.78 -11.45
C ILE A 306 -1.10 -10.34 -10.04
N PHE A 307 -1.76 -11.48 -9.88
CA PHE A 307 -1.88 -12.15 -8.59
C PHE A 307 -0.49 -12.45 -8.00
N MET A 308 0.40 -13.09 -8.77
CA MET A 308 1.75 -13.40 -8.32
C MET A 308 2.60 -12.16 -8.04
N PHE A 309 2.52 -11.16 -8.93
CA PHE A 309 3.22 -9.89 -8.77
C PHE A 309 2.82 -9.21 -7.46
N THR A 310 1.52 -9.04 -7.20
CA THR A 310 1.00 -8.27 -6.07
C THR A 310 0.98 -9.03 -4.74
N MET A 311 0.88 -10.36 -4.76
CA MET A 311 0.84 -11.20 -3.55
C MET A 311 2.20 -11.68 -3.07
N VAL A 312 3.14 -11.94 -3.99
CA VAL A 312 4.42 -12.58 -3.66
C VAL A 312 5.56 -11.60 -3.89
N PHE A 313 5.71 -11.08 -5.11
CA PHE A 313 6.89 -10.28 -5.45
C PHE A 313 6.89 -8.91 -4.77
N VAL A 314 5.78 -8.17 -4.80
CA VAL A 314 5.71 -6.82 -4.21
C VAL A 314 5.93 -6.81 -2.70
N PRO A 315 5.28 -7.66 -1.86
CA PRO A 315 5.51 -7.64 -0.41
C PRO A 315 6.95 -8.02 -0.03
N LEU A 316 7.55 -8.99 -0.70
CA LEU A 316 8.94 -9.40 -0.46
C LEU A 316 9.93 -8.31 -0.88
N LEU A 317 9.68 -7.67 -2.02
CA LEU A 317 10.49 -6.55 -2.50
C LEU A 317 10.35 -5.35 -1.56
N LEU A 318 9.15 -5.04 -1.07
CA LEU A 318 8.91 -3.96 -0.12
C LEU A 318 9.65 -4.22 1.21
N ALA A 319 9.56 -5.42 1.76
CA ALA A 319 10.29 -5.81 2.98
C ALA A 319 11.81 -5.59 2.80
N SER A 320 12.35 -6.05 1.66
CA SER A 320 13.77 -5.95 1.33
C SER A 320 14.22 -4.49 1.18
N VAL A 321 13.44 -3.68 0.46
CA VAL A 321 13.73 -2.27 0.22
C VAL A 321 13.64 -1.45 1.51
N LEU A 322 12.69 -1.74 2.41
CA LEU A 322 12.58 -1.09 3.71
C LEU A 322 13.80 -1.37 4.60
N LEU A 323 14.25 -2.63 4.65
CA LEU A 323 15.47 -3.01 5.36
C LEU A 323 16.70 -2.33 4.75
N PHE A 324 16.81 -2.33 3.42
CA PHE A 324 17.88 -1.63 2.72
C PHE A 324 17.89 -0.13 3.03
N MET A 325 16.73 0.52 3.03
CA MET A 325 16.61 1.95 3.36
C MET A 325 17.04 2.28 4.79
N TRP A 326 16.79 1.37 5.74
CA TRP A 326 17.18 1.56 7.14
C TRP A 326 18.69 1.44 7.35
N PHE A 327 19.32 0.40 6.78
CA PHE A 327 20.72 0.07 7.01
C PHE A 327 21.70 0.75 6.04
N ALA A 328 21.31 1.02 4.80
CA ALA A 328 22.23 1.55 3.80
C ALA A 328 22.48 3.06 3.97
N PRO A 329 23.75 3.51 3.91
CA PRO A 329 24.07 4.92 3.76
C PRO A 329 23.68 5.39 2.36
N LEU A 330 22.55 6.06 2.25
CA LEU A 330 22.02 6.57 0.98
C LEU A 330 22.22 8.08 0.87
N ASP A 331 22.70 8.52 -0.29
CA ASP A 331 22.67 9.92 -0.68
C ASP A 331 21.22 10.45 -0.72
N SER A 332 21.07 11.75 -0.51
CA SER A 332 19.80 12.48 -0.47
C SER A 332 18.94 12.24 -1.72
N PHE A 333 19.55 12.21 -2.92
CA PHE A 333 18.84 11.98 -4.17
C PHE A 333 18.35 10.52 -4.27
N ARG A 334 19.24 9.56 -4.01
CA ARG A 334 18.89 8.12 -4.02
C ARG A 334 17.83 7.79 -2.98
N ARG A 335 17.88 8.41 -1.80
CA ARG A 335 16.87 8.24 -0.75
C ARG A 335 15.51 8.77 -1.17
N HIS A 336 15.46 9.89 -1.88
CA HIS A 336 14.21 10.43 -2.42
C HIS A 336 13.61 9.52 -3.49
N GLN A 337 14.45 8.98 -4.39
CA GLN A 337 14.03 7.98 -5.36
C GLN A 337 13.51 6.72 -4.67
N LEU A 338 14.23 6.21 -3.67
CA LEU A 338 13.84 5.01 -2.93
C LEU A 338 12.56 5.21 -2.13
N HIS A 339 12.35 6.37 -1.51
CA HIS A 339 11.09 6.72 -0.85
C HIS A 339 9.92 6.71 -1.84
N THR A 340 10.12 7.25 -3.04
CA THR A 340 9.07 7.26 -4.08
C THR A 340 8.80 5.84 -4.58
N PHE A 341 9.84 5.01 -4.68
CA PHE A 341 9.70 3.61 -5.03
C PHE A 341 8.95 2.81 -3.95
N ILE A 342 9.22 3.04 -2.67
CA ILE A 342 8.48 2.44 -1.54
C ILE A 342 7.01 2.84 -1.59
N ASP A 343 6.70 4.12 -1.83
CA ASP A 343 5.31 4.59 -1.97
C ASP A 343 4.59 3.84 -3.09
N ILE A 344 5.24 3.63 -4.25
CA ILE A 344 4.69 2.86 -5.37
C ILE A 344 4.52 1.39 -4.95
N LEU A 345 5.55 0.72 -4.43
CA LEU A 345 5.44 -0.68 -4.02
C LEU A 345 4.33 -0.89 -2.98
N SER A 346 4.20 -0.01 -1.99
CA SER A 346 3.15 -0.09 -0.99
C SER A 346 1.75 0.09 -1.57
N ALA A 347 1.60 0.78 -2.69
CA ALA A 347 0.32 0.93 -3.37
C ALA A 347 -0.05 -0.29 -4.24
N TRP A 348 0.94 -1.10 -4.63
CA TRP A 348 0.76 -2.35 -5.38
C TRP A 348 0.79 -3.61 -4.49
N GLN A 349 1.03 -3.44 -3.18
CA GLN A 349 0.94 -4.51 -2.21
C GLN A 349 -0.53 -4.77 -1.88
N TYR A 350 -1.05 -5.92 -2.30
CA TYR A 350 -2.47 -6.27 -2.11
C TYR A 350 -2.70 -7.40 -1.10
N LEU A 351 -1.66 -7.81 -0.39
CA LEU A 351 -1.69 -8.95 0.53
C LEU A 351 -2.84 -8.86 1.56
N GLU A 352 -3.05 -7.70 2.16
CA GLU A 352 -4.13 -7.46 3.12
C GLU A 352 -5.53 -7.53 2.50
N VAL A 353 -5.68 -7.13 1.23
CA VAL A 353 -6.95 -7.17 0.51
C VAL A 353 -7.29 -8.62 0.18
N PHE A 354 -6.29 -9.40 -0.22
CA PHE A 354 -6.44 -10.84 -0.44
C PHE A 354 -6.78 -11.58 0.87
N LEU A 355 -6.11 -11.27 1.98
CA LEU A 355 -6.42 -11.91 3.27
C LEU A 355 -7.85 -11.60 3.74
N LEU A 356 -8.32 -10.37 3.53
CA LEU A 356 -9.72 -10.03 3.78
C LEU A 356 -10.65 -10.85 2.88
N ALA A 357 -10.36 -10.94 1.58
CA ALA A 357 -11.13 -11.77 0.64
C ALA A 357 -11.14 -13.25 1.04
N LEU A 358 -10.02 -13.78 1.55
CA LEU A 358 -9.90 -15.16 2.01
C LEU A 358 -10.78 -15.44 3.23
N ILE A 359 -10.72 -14.56 4.25
CA ILE A 359 -11.52 -14.69 5.47
C ILE A 359 -13.01 -14.59 5.13
N VAL A 360 -13.37 -13.60 4.31
CA VAL A 360 -14.76 -13.36 3.92
C VAL A 360 -15.28 -14.51 3.05
N MET A 361 -14.49 -15.01 2.10
CA MET A 361 -14.87 -16.17 1.29
C MET A 361 -15.00 -17.43 2.14
N ASN A 362 -14.12 -17.63 3.12
CA ASN A 362 -14.21 -18.77 4.02
C ASN A 362 -15.56 -18.84 4.75
N TRP A 363 -16.06 -17.68 5.20
CA TRP A 363 -17.38 -17.57 5.80
C TRP A 363 -18.50 -17.80 4.75
N GLN A 364 -18.41 -17.14 3.59
CA GLN A 364 -19.48 -17.14 2.60
C GLN A 364 -19.61 -18.43 1.79
N LEU A 365 -18.55 -19.24 1.68
CA LEU A 365 -18.48 -20.33 0.71
C LEU A 365 -19.62 -21.34 0.88
N ARG A 366 -20.01 -21.61 2.13
CA ARG A 366 -21.10 -22.54 2.45
C ARG A 366 -22.43 -22.04 1.88
N GLU A 367 -22.86 -20.85 2.28
CA GLU A 367 -24.14 -20.25 1.84
C GLU A 367 -24.18 -20.07 0.32
N LEU A 368 -23.05 -19.66 -0.28
CA LEU A 368 -22.94 -19.51 -1.73
C LEU A 368 -23.10 -20.86 -2.44
N SER A 369 -22.48 -21.92 -1.92
CA SER A 369 -22.59 -23.26 -2.51
C SER A 369 -24.01 -23.82 -2.40
N GLU A 370 -24.65 -23.66 -1.24
CA GLU A 370 -26.04 -24.10 -1.03
C GLU A 370 -26.96 -23.42 -2.05
N TRP A 371 -26.90 -22.09 -2.19
CA TRP A 371 -27.75 -21.37 -3.13
C TRP A 371 -27.48 -21.72 -4.59
N LEU A 372 -26.20 -21.73 -5.00
CA LEU A 372 -25.82 -21.97 -6.40
C LEU A 372 -26.29 -23.35 -6.86
N LEU A 373 -26.16 -24.36 -6.00
CA LEU A 373 -26.41 -25.75 -6.37
C LEU A 373 -27.83 -26.21 -6.10
N ASN A 374 -28.55 -25.64 -5.13
CA ASN A 374 -29.98 -25.96 -4.97
C ASN A 374 -30.77 -25.65 -6.26
N HIS A 375 -30.37 -24.61 -7.01
CA HIS A 375 -31.05 -24.27 -8.26
C HIS A 375 -30.81 -25.28 -9.39
N TYR A 376 -29.61 -25.89 -9.45
CA TYR A 376 -29.25 -26.85 -10.51
C TYR A 376 -29.60 -28.30 -10.14
N CYS A 377 -29.60 -28.65 -8.85
CA CYS A 377 -29.97 -29.99 -8.38
C CYS A 377 -31.50 -30.22 -8.32
N LEU A 378 -32.33 -29.21 -8.62
CA LEU A 378 -33.79 -29.33 -8.80
C LEU A 378 -34.21 -30.34 -9.87
N LEU A 379 -33.33 -30.69 -10.82
CA LEU A 379 -33.57 -31.78 -11.78
C LEU A 379 -33.52 -33.19 -11.16
N SER A 380 -33.21 -33.30 -9.86
CA SER A 380 -32.95 -34.57 -9.16
C SER A 380 -33.72 -34.75 -7.86
N GLU A 381 -34.90 -34.14 -7.72
CA GLU A 381 -35.86 -34.42 -6.62
C GLU A 381 -35.97 -35.93 -6.24
N PRO A 382 -36.12 -36.88 -7.19
CA PRO A 382 -36.17 -38.30 -6.83
C PRO A 382 -34.85 -38.84 -6.27
N LEU A 383 -33.71 -38.28 -6.69
CA LEU A 383 -32.38 -38.69 -6.25
C LEU A 383 -32.13 -38.22 -4.82
N VAL A 384 -32.45 -36.95 -4.52
CA VAL A 384 -32.34 -36.37 -3.17
C VAL A 384 -33.26 -37.09 -2.19
N ALA A 385 -34.48 -37.48 -2.60
CA ALA A 385 -35.38 -38.30 -1.79
C ALA A 385 -34.81 -39.71 -1.50
N MET A 386 -34.12 -40.31 -2.47
CA MET A 386 -33.43 -41.59 -2.27
C MET A 386 -32.29 -41.45 -1.25
N PHE A 387 -31.50 -40.37 -1.32
CA PHE A 387 -30.40 -40.14 -0.41
C PHE A 387 -30.83 -39.74 1.00
N SER A 388 -31.91 -38.97 1.13
CA SER A 388 -32.48 -38.68 2.45
C SER A 388 -33.00 -39.96 3.12
N THR A 389 -33.58 -40.88 2.34
CA THR A 389 -33.97 -42.21 2.80
C THR A 389 -32.75 -43.06 3.19
N MET A 390 -31.66 -42.99 2.42
CA MET A 390 -30.41 -43.70 2.70
C MET A 390 -29.72 -43.18 3.98
N ALA A 391 -29.77 -41.86 4.21
CA ALA A 391 -29.28 -41.24 5.44
C ALA A 391 -30.16 -41.58 6.65
N HIS A 392 -31.49 -41.71 6.47
CA HIS A 392 -32.39 -42.17 7.53
C HIS A 392 -32.10 -43.61 7.98
N ASN A 393 -31.56 -44.44 7.10
CA ASN A 393 -31.18 -45.82 7.39
C ASN A 393 -29.71 -45.97 7.86
N ASP A 394 -29.04 -44.88 8.27
CA ASP A 394 -27.61 -44.85 8.68
C ASP A 394 -26.61 -45.39 7.63
N ILE A 395 -27.03 -45.52 6.37
CA ILE A 395 -26.14 -45.93 5.27
C ILE A 395 -25.26 -44.75 4.84
N LEU A 396 -25.77 -43.53 4.97
CA LEU A 396 -25.07 -42.29 4.63
C LEU A 396 -25.04 -41.34 5.84
N SER A 397 -23.93 -40.65 6.07
CA SER A 397 -23.90 -39.59 7.06
C SER A 397 -24.83 -38.44 6.65
N VAL A 398 -25.53 -37.86 7.62
CA VAL A 398 -26.48 -36.73 7.43
C VAL A 398 -25.92 -35.60 6.55
N PRO A 399 -24.67 -35.12 6.69
CA PRO A 399 -24.14 -34.08 5.81
C PRO A 399 -23.98 -34.52 4.35
N ASN A 400 -23.85 -35.82 4.08
CA ASN A 400 -23.68 -36.36 2.73
C ASN A 400 -25.01 -36.59 1.98
N ALA A 401 -26.16 -36.40 2.63
CA ALA A 401 -27.49 -36.52 2.02
C ALA A 401 -27.83 -35.35 1.06
N GLN A 402 -26.87 -34.46 0.80
CA GLN A 402 -27.02 -33.28 -0.03
C GLN A 402 -26.32 -33.47 -1.38
N CYS A 403 -26.70 -32.68 -2.39
CA CYS A 403 -26.16 -32.78 -3.74
C CYS A 403 -24.66 -32.42 -3.79
N LEU A 404 -24.33 -31.19 -3.39
CA LEU A 404 -22.98 -30.65 -3.35
C LEU A 404 -22.96 -29.49 -2.36
N LEU A 405 -22.05 -29.55 -1.39
CA LEU A 405 -21.81 -28.52 -0.41
C LEU A 405 -20.31 -28.28 -0.31
N PHE A 406 -19.89 -27.02 -0.36
CA PHE A 406 -18.49 -26.65 -0.13
C PHE A 406 -18.33 -26.08 1.26
N VAL A 407 -17.52 -26.74 2.07
CA VAL A 407 -17.12 -26.25 3.39
C VAL A 407 -15.66 -25.84 3.30
N SER A 408 -15.29 -24.71 3.88
CA SER A 408 -13.89 -24.32 3.93
C SER A 408 -13.43 -24.04 5.35
N ASN A 409 -12.15 -24.27 5.58
CA ASN A 409 -11.48 -23.94 6.83
C ASN A 409 -10.19 -23.18 6.53
N LEU A 410 -9.84 -22.23 7.39
CA LEU A 410 -8.56 -21.54 7.31
C LEU A 410 -7.44 -22.44 7.84
N GLU A 411 -6.35 -22.49 7.11
CA GLU A 411 -5.15 -23.26 7.45
C GLU A 411 -4.06 -22.35 8.03
N PRO A 412 -3.01 -22.90 8.68
CA PRO A 412 -1.96 -22.12 9.35
C PRO A 412 -1.28 -21.05 8.47
N GLY A 413 -1.19 -21.28 7.15
CA GLY A 413 -0.61 -20.33 6.21
C GLY A 413 -1.33 -18.98 6.19
N ALA A 414 -2.66 -18.95 6.38
CA ALA A 414 -3.42 -17.69 6.45
C ALA A 414 -2.99 -16.84 7.65
N PHE A 415 -2.81 -17.47 8.82
CA PHE A 415 -2.37 -16.78 10.03
C PHE A 415 -0.92 -16.29 9.93
N LEU A 416 -0.03 -17.07 9.30
CA LEU A 416 1.35 -16.65 9.02
C LEU A 416 1.38 -15.40 8.14
N LEU A 417 0.55 -15.36 7.09
CA LEU A 417 0.45 -14.20 6.20
C LEU A 417 -0.15 -12.98 6.91
N VAL A 418 -1.15 -13.15 7.78
CA VAL A 418 -1.69 -12.06 8.61
C VAL A 418 -0.59 -11.47 9.48
N ILE A 419 0.14 -12.28 10.24
CA ILE A 419 1.22 -11.81 11.13
C ILE A 419 2.33 -11.15 10.30
N GLY A 420 2.75 -11.76 9.20
CA GLY A 420 3.76 -11.20 8.29
C GLY A 420 3.35 -9.85 7.70
N SER A 421 2.08 -9.72 7.28
CA SER A 421 1.54 -8.45 6.76
C SER A 421 1.48 -7.35 7.82
N MET A 422 1.10 -7.69 9.06
CA MET A 422 1.09 -6.75 10.18
C MET A 422 2.50 -6.26 10.52
N MET A 423 3.47 -7.18 10.59
CA MET A 423 4.88 -6.84 10.81
C MET A 423 5.42 -5.93 9.70
N LEU A 424 5.11 -6.24 8.44
CA LEU A 424 5.50 -5.41 7.30
C LEU A 424 4.87 -4.01 7.37
N ALA A 425 3.60 -3.90 7.76
CA ALA A 425 2.92 -2.61 7.94
C ALA A 425 3.55 -1.77 9.06
N VAL A 426 3.91 -2.41 10.19
CA VAL A 426 4.62 -1.74 11.30
C VAL A 426 5.99 -1.25 10.84
N LEU A 427 6.76 -2.09 10.14
CA LEU A 427 8.07 -1.71 9.62
C LEU A 427 7.96 -0.57 8.61
N HIS A 428 7.01 -0.63 7.68
CA HIS A 428 6.76 0.41 6.70
C HIS A 428 6.45 1.74 7.38
N HIS A 429 5.50 1.76 8.32
CA HIS A 429 5.13 2.97 9.06
C HIS A 429 6.32 3.55 9.83
N PHE A 430 7.09 2.69 10.52
CA PHE A 430 8.28 3.09 11.29
C PHE A 430 9.35 3.74 10.40
N VAL A 431 9.77 3.06 9.32
CA VAL A 431 10.83 3.55 8.42
C VAL A 431 10.39 4.82 7.70
N LEU A 432 9.15 4.86 7.19
CA LEU A 432 8.64 6.03 6.45
C LEU A 432 8.58 7.28 7.33
N HIS A 433 8.11 7.15 8.56
CA HIS A 433 8.07 8.26 9.51
C HIS A 433 9.48 8.81 9.82
N ALA A 434 10.47 7.92 9.97
CA ALA A 434 11.87 8.32 10.17
C ALA A 434 12.43 9.09 8.96
N VAL A 435 12.18 8.62 7.73
CA VAL A 435 12.63 9.28 6.50
C VAL A 435 11.98 10.66 6.33
N VAL A 436 10.67 10.75 6.56
CA VAL A 436 9.94 12.03 6.45
C VAL A 436 10.45 13.04 7.46
N GLN A 437 10.78 12.62 8.69
CA GLN A 437 11.38 13.53 9.67
C GLN A 437 12.77 13.99 9.23
N GLN A 438 13.61 13.09 8.76
CA GLN A 438 14.94 13.43 8.26
C GLN A 438 14.87 14.45 7.11
N LYS A 439 13.98 14.24 6.13
CA LYS A 439 13.80 15.17 4.99
C LYS A 439 13.50 16.59 5.50
N LYS A 440 12.58 16.72 6.46
CA LYS A 440 12.21 18.02 7.06
C LYS A 440 13.37 18.69 7.81
N SER A 441 14.17 17.90 8.53
CA SER A 441 15.36 18.43 9.23
C SER A 441 16.41 18.95 8.25
N CYS A 442 16.66 18.22 7.16
CA CYS A 442 17.63 18.61 6.13
C CYS A 442 17.19 19.87 5.38
N GLU A 443 15.90 19.95 5.00
CA GLU A 443 15.33 21.17 4.41
C GLU A 443 15.51 22.37 5.34
N ARG A 444 15.22 22.22 6.64
CA ARG A 444 15.37 23.30 7.62
C ARG A 444 16.81 23.76 7.80
N SER A 445 17.77 22.84 7.76
CA SER A 445 19.20 23.19 7.82
C SER A 445 19.61 24.08 6.65
N LYS A 446 19.20 23.72 5.42
CA LYS A 446 19.46 24.52 4.22
C LYS A 446 18.89 25.94 4.33
N TYR A 447 17.70 26.08 4.91
CA TYR A 447 17.10 27.40 5.15
C TYR A 447 17.85 28.22 6.20
N SER A 448 18.32 27.61 7.29
CA SER A 448 19.13 28.30 8.30
C SER A 448 20.41 28.84 7.69
N ASN A 449 21.18 27.99 7.00
CA ASN A 449 22.42 28.40 6.33
C ASN A 449 22.18 29.51 5.30
N ARG A 450 21.06 29.46 4.56
CA ARG A 450 20.71 30.53 3.61
C ARG A 450 20.40 31.85 4.32
N ARG A 451 19.66 31.82 5.43
CA ARG A 451 19.37 33.01 6.23
C ARG A 451 20.64 33.59 6.84
N ASP A 452 21.49 32.74 7.41
CA ASP A 452 22.77 33.15 8.00
C ASP A 452 23.70 33.75 6.93
N SER A 453 23.69 33.23 5.69
CA SER A 453 24.43 33.83 4.57
C SER A 453 23.91 35.19 4.11
N VAL A 454 22.60 35.45 4.28
CA VAL A 454 21.98 36.77 3.99
C VAL A 454 22.26 37.74 5.14
N ASP A 455 22.20 37.28 6.39
CA ASP A 455 22.50 38.10 7.57
C ASP A 455 23.99 38.47 7.64
N ILE A 456 24.93 37.64 7.18
CA ILE A 456 26.37 38.00 7.10
C ILE A 456 26.61 39.21 6.18
N ASN A 457 25.76 39.44 5.18
CA ASN A 457 25.82 40.65 4.34
C ASN A 457 25.13 41.87 4.96
N CYS A 458 24.36 41.70 6.04
CA CYS A 458 23.64 42.78 6.73
C CYS A 458 24.13 43.07 8.16
N VAL A 459 25.13 42.35 8.68
CA VAL A 459 25.69 42.64 10.02
C VAL A 459 26.81 43.69 9.93
N LYS A 460 26.39 44.91 9.61
CA LYS A 460 26.98 46.15 10.14
C LYS A 460 25.86 47.16 10.43
N ARG A 461 24.94 46.82 11.35
CA ARG A 461 24.26 47.84 12.20
C ARG A 461 23.36 47.20 13.25
N GLY A 462 23.50 47.70 14.47
CA GLY A 462 22.39 47.87 15.41
C GLY A 462 21.95 46.65 16.22
N LYS A 463 22.44 46.57 17.46
CA LYS A 463 21.74 45.91 18.57
C LYS A 463 20.39 46.59 18.79
N ASP A 464 19.29 45.97 18.38
CA ASP A 464 18.03 45.89 19.15
C ASP A 464 16.94 45.13 18.37
N ARG A 465 16.85 43.81 18.58
CA ARG A 465 15.70 43.01 18.13
C ARG A 465 15.38 41.96 19.17
N ARG A 466 14.99 42.42 20.36
CA ARG A 466 14.52 41.56 21.46
C ARG A 466 13.09 41.93 21.86
N SER A 467 12.12 41.88 20.93
CA SER A 467 10.70 42.05 21.32
C SER A 467 9.61 41.62 20.29
N LYS A 468 9.92 40.95 19.17
CA LYS A 468 8.87 40.59 18.17
C LYS A 468 8.63 39.09 17.94
N ASN A 469 9.48 38.20 18.48
CA ASN A 469 9.37 36.77 18.23
C ASN A 469 8.36 36.03 19.15
N ASP A 470 7.77 36.72 20.13
CA ASP A 470 6.81 36.09 21.05
C ASP A 470 5.34 36.21 20.59
N LEU A 471 5.04 37.02 19.56
CA LEU A 471 3.66 37.28 19.13
C LEU A 471 3.16 36.41 17.95
N ILE A 472 4.02 35.56 17.37
CA ILE A 472 3.63 34.54 16.36
C ILE A 472 3.76 33.13 16.97
N LYS A 473 3.22 32.95 18.18
CA LYS A 473 2.92 31.62 18.73
C LYS A 473 1.46 31.30 18.46
N ALA A 474 1.05 31.42 17.19
CA ALA A 474 -0.17 30.79 16.73
C ALA A 474 -0.01 29.28 17.00
N ILE A 475 -0.87 28.72 17.84
CA ILE A 475 -0.92 27.31 18.17
C ILE A 475 -1.33 26.56 16.91
N HIS A 476 -0.35 26.35 16.03
CA HIS A 476 -0.49 25.49 14.88
C HIS A 476 -0.39 24.08 15.43
N ILE A 477 -1.50 23.34 15.39
CA ILE A 477 -1.55 21.91 15.71
C ILE A 477 -0.53 21.22 14.80
N ARG A 478 0.67 20.98 15.33
CA ARG A 478 1.77 20.37 14.59
C ARG A 478 1.51 18.88 14.48
N ARG A 479 1.78 18.33 13.29
CA ARG A 479 1.74 16.88 13.10
C ARG A 479 2.81 16.22 13.98
N PRO A 480 2.48 15.12 14.67
CA PRO A 480 3.44 14.40 15.50
C PRO A 480 4.65 13.97 14.64
N GLN A 481 5.86 14.16 15.18
CA GLN A 481 7.10 13.75 14.54
C GLN A 481 7.46 12.32 14.92
N PHE A 482 8.36 11.68 14.17
CA PHE A 482 8.84 10.33 14.50
C PHE A 482 9.44 10.28 15.92
N THR A 483 10.14 11.34 16.34
CA THR A 483 10.64 11.50 17.71
C THR A 483 9.56 11.56 18.79
N ASP A 484 8.35 12.02 18.45
CA ASP A 484 7.24 12.14 19.40
C ASP A 484 6.53 10.80 19.59
N ILE A 485 6.34 10.06 18.49
CA ILE A 485 5.65 8.76 18.48
C ILE A 485 6.54 7.64 19.02
N TYR A 486 7.81 7.64 18.63
CA TYR A 486 8.76 6.56 18.91
C TYR A 486 9.79 6.95 19.98
N ARG A 487 9.45 7.87 20.88
CA ARG A 487 10.35 8.39 21.91
C ARG A 487 11.06 7.29 22.72
N ASN A 488 10.35 6.21 23.04
CA ASN A 488 10.91 5.08 23.81
C ASN A 488 12.03 4.32 23.06
N PHE A 489 12.07 4.42 21.73
CA PHE A 489 13.07 3.79 20.87
C PHE A 489 14.31 4.66 20.64
N LEU A 490 14.34 5.85 21.24
CA LEU A 490 15.38 6.85 21.09
C LEU A 490 16.08 7.12 22.44
N VAL A 491 17.33 7.61 22.37
CA VAL A 491 18.14 8.00 23.53
C VAL A 491 18.70 9.39 23.30
N TYR A 492 18.77 10.18 24.38
CA TYR A 492 19.40 11.49 24.39
C TYR A 492 20.92 11.34 24.36
N GLU A 493 21.59 12.13 23.52
CA GLU A 493 23.05 12.11 23.38
C GLU A 493 23.77 12.39 24.72
N ASP A 494 23.17 13.20 25.60
CA ASP A 494 23.73 13.54 26.91
C ASP A 494 23.75 12.38 27.93
N SER A 495 23.02 11.29 27.66
CA SER A 495 22.96 10.11 28.55
C SER A 495 23.92 8.97 28.14
N MET A 496 24.72 9.17 27.10
CA MET A 496 25.75 8.22 26.64
C MET A 496 27.18 8.59 27.09
N LYS A 497 27.36 9.75 27.72
CA LYS A 497 28.58 10.10 28.46
C LYS A 497 28.42 9.69 29.91
#